data_AF-A0A7J2JL79-F1
#
_entry.id   AF-A0A7J2JL79-F1
#
_cell.length_a   1.000
_cell.length_b   1.000
_cell.length_c   1.000
_cell.angle_alpha   90.00
_cell.angle_beta   90.00
_cell.angle_gamma   90.00
#
_symmetry.space_group_name_H-M   'P 1'
#
loop_
_entity.id
_entity.type
_entity.pdbx_description
1 polymer ?
#
loop_
_entity_poly.entity_id
_entity_poly.type
_entity_poly.pdbx_seq_one_letter_code
_entity_poly.pdbx_strand_id
1 'polypeptide(L)'
;MEKTPTEMFLVGFFYSTVGLFLALLIFGGYAGLAASLAGIFFTTMPLVVIMTKTIRLEEEKDLMVHKETFLIKEHGKALSMFLFLFIGMLISYSFWFT
;
A
#
# COMPACT_ATOMS: atom_id res chain seq x y z
N MET A 1 9.16 -14.83 -6.76
CA MET A 1 8.93 -13.42 -7.16
C MET A 1 9.23 -12.55 -5.96
N GLU A 2 10.48 -12.12 -5.83
CA GLU A 2 10.83 -11.07 -4.88
C GLU A 2 10.18 -9.79 -5.39
N LYS A 3 9.11 -9.33 -4.72
CA LYS A 3 8.54 -8.03 -5.08
C LYS A 3 9.61 -6.99 -4.83
N THR A 4 10.02 -6.29 -5.88
CA THR A 4 11.02 -5.24 -5.72
C THR A 4 10.36 -4.01 -5.08
N PRO A 5 11.08 -3.23 -4.26
CA PRO A 5 10.53 -2.05 -3.58
C PRO A 5 9.81 -1.07 -4.53
N THR A 6 10.27 -1.01 -5.78
CA THR A 6 9.69 -0.20 -6.87
C THR A 6 8.29 -0.67 -7.29
N GLU A 7 8.01 -1.97 -7.27
CA GLU A 7 6.68 -2.49 -7.60
C GLU A 7 5.65 -2.11 -6.52
N MET A 8 6.06 -2.12 -5.25
CA MET A 8 5.22 -1.68 -4.14
C MET A 8 4.89 -0.18 -4.24
N PHE A 9 5.86 0.65 -4.64
CA PHE A 9 5.61 2.07 -4.94
C PHE A 9 4.55 2.25 -6.02
N LEU A 10 4.69 1.52 -7.14
CA LEU A 10 3.78 1.60 -8.27
C LEU A 10 2.36 1.14 -7.88
N VAL A 11 2.26 0.04 -7.12
CA VAL A 11 0.98 -0.43 -6.54
C VAL A 11 0.35 0.65 -5.67
N GLY A 12 1.11 1.28 -4.77
CA GLY A 12 0.60 2.36 -3.91
C GLY A 12 0.07 3.56 -4.70
N PHE A 13 0.78 3.97 -5.76
CA PHE A 13 0.38 5.07 -6.62
C PHE A 13 -0.89 4.77 -7.45
N PHE A 14 -0.97 3.59 -8.07
CA PHE A 14 -2.13 3.22 -8.88
C PHE A 14 -3.37 2.97 -8.02
N TYR A 15 -3.24 2.23 -6.91
CA TYR A 15 -4.38 1.96 -6.03
C TYR A 15 -4.92 3.24 -5.39
N SER A 16 -4.05 4.17 -4.99
CA SER A 16 -4.47 5.46 -4.46
C SER A 16 -5.20 6.30 -5.52
N THR A 17 -4.67 6.35 -6.74
CA THR A 17 -5.31 7.06 -7.87
C THR A 17 -6.68 6.47 -8.20
N VAL A 18 -6.81 5.15 -8.29
CA VAL A 18 -8.08 4.47 -8.59
C VAL A 18 -9.10 4.68 -7.47
N GLY A 19 -8.68 4.58 -6.20
CA GLY A 19 -9.59 4.79 -5.08
C GLY A 19 -10.06 6.25 -4.94
N LEU A 20 -9.19 7.23 -5.23
CA LEU A 20 -9.59 8.64 -5.36
C LEU A 20 -10.60 8.84 -6.48
N PHE A 21 -10.33 8.27 -7.66
CA PHE A 21 -11.22 8.39 -8.82
C PHE A 21 -12.60 7.77 -8.57
N LEU A 22 -12.64 6.59 -7.94
CA LEU A 22 -13.88 5.94 -7.53
C LEU A 22 -14.65 6.76 -6.50
N ALA A 23 -13.96 7.35 -5.52
CA ALA A 23 -14.59 8.19 -4.52
C ALA A 23 -15.19 9.46 -5.14
N LEU A 24 -14.50 10.10 -6.09
CA LEU A 24 -15.02 11.25 -6.83
C LEU A 24 -16.22 10.87 -7.72
N LEU A 25 -16.19 9.71 -8.36
CA LEU A 25 -17.28 9.25 -9.23
C LEU A 25 -18.55 8.90 -8.43
N ILE A 26 -18.41 8.30 -7.25
CA ILE A 26 -19.53 7.88 -6.39
C ILE A 26 -20.06 9.04 -5.54
N PHE A 27 -19.18 9.91 -5.04
CA PHE A 27 -19.54 10.99 -4.10
C PHE A 27 -19.41 12.41 -4.68
N GLY A 28 -19.27 12.57 -6.00
CA GLY A 28 -19.06 13.88 -6.65
C GLY A 28 -20.11 14.96 -6.36
N GLY A 29 -21.27 14.59 -5.82
CA GLY A 29 -22.30 15.53 -5.34
C GLY A 29 -22.14 16.01 -3.89
N TYR A 30 -21.38 15.30 -3.05
CA TYR A 30 -21.13 15.66 -1.65
C TYR A 30 -19.75 16.31 -1.54
N ALA A 31 -19.75 17.65 -1.44
CA ALA A 31 -18.58 18.51 -1.33
C ALA A 31 -17.43 17.89 -0.52
N GLY A 32 -16.30 17.62 -1.18
CA GLY A 32 -14.91 17.51 -0.68
C GLY A 32 -14.60 16.57 0.49
N LEU A 33 -15.32 16.67 1.60
CA LEU A 33 -15.09 15.96 2.87
C LEU A 33 -15.53 14.50 2.84
N ALA A 34 -16.71 14.20 2.26
CA ALA A 34 -17.18 12.81 2.15
C ALA A 34 -16.38 12.01 1.11
N ALA A 35 -16.02 12.66 -0.01
CA ALA A 35 -15.15 12.07 -1.03
C ALA A 35 -13.74 11.78 -0.49
N SER A 36 -13.23 12.63 0.40
CA SER A 36 -11.94 12.43 1.08
C SER A 36 -11.94 11.17 1.95
N LEU A 37 -12.91 11.02 2.86
CA LEU A 37 -12.94 9.87 3.77
C LEU A 37 -13.25 8.57 3.03
N ALA A 38 -14.19 8.59 2.09
CA ALA A 38 -14.52 7.43 1.27
C ALA A 38 -13.33 7.01 0.39
N GLY A 39 -12.59 7.95 -0.20
CA GLY A 39 -11.38 7.68 -0.98
C GLY A 39 -10.29 7.02 -0.15
N ILE A 40 -10.06 7.50 1.07
CA ILE A 40 -9.12 6.85 1.99
C ILE A 40 -9.59 5.43 2.32
N PHE A 41 -10.88 5.21 2.54
CA PHE A 41 -11.42 3.87 2.80
C PHE A 41 -11.24 2.91 1.61
N PHE A 42 -11.57 3.35 0.40
CA PHE A 42 -11.45 2.54 -0.81
C PHE A 42 -10.01 2.21 -1.17
N THR A 43 -9.05 3.06 -0.80
CA THR A 43 -7.62 2.81 -1.02
C THR A 43 -7.02 1.93 0.07
N THR A 44 -7.38 2.14 1.33
CA THR A 44 -6.79 1.42 2.48
C THR A 44 -7.27 -0.02 2.59
N MET A 45 -8.55 -0.33 2.33
CA MET A 45 -9.08 -1.69 2.40
C MET A 45 -8.30 -2.72 1.54
N PRO A 46 -8.12 -2.53 0.23
CA PRO A 46 -7.35 -3.47 -0.60
C PRO A 46 -5.87 -3.48 -0.22
N LEU A 47 -5.33 -2.35 0.22
CA LEU A 47 -3.92 -2.21 0.59
C LEU A 47 -3.58 -3.01 1.85
N VAL A 48 -4.46 -3.03 2.86
CA VAL A 48 -4.32 -3.89 4.05
C VAL A 48 -4.33 -5.38 3.68
N VAL A 49 -5.16 -5.80 2.72
CA VAL A 49 -5.15 -7.18 2.22
C VAL A 49 -3.83 -7.52 1.53
N ILE A 50 -3.27 -6.59 0.76
CA ILE A 50 -1.95 -6.76 0.12
C ILE A 50 -0.85 -6.86 1.17
N MET A 51 -0.86 -6.01 2.19
CA MET A 51 0.12 -6.04 3.28
C MET A 51 0.07 -7.36 4.04
N THR A 52 -1.11 -7.79 4.49
CA THR A 52 -1.27 -9.04 5.25
C THR A 52 -0.90 -10.28 4.44
N LYS A 53 -1.21 -10.32 3.14
CA LYS A 53 -0.74 -11.39 2.24
C LYS A 53 0.77 -11.38 2.07
N THR A 54 1.38 -10.19 1.97
CA THR A 54 2.83 -10.07 1.81
C THR A 54 3.55 -10.57 3.07
N ILE A 55 3.08 -10.17 4.25
CA ILE A 55 3.63 -10.62 5.54
C ILE A 55 3.51 -12.14 5.67
N ARG A 56 2.35 -12.72 5.38
CA ARG A 56 2.18 -14.20 5.41
C ARG A 56 3.12 -14.94 4.46
N LEU A 57 3.36 -14.38 3.27
CA LEU A 57 4.30 -14.96 2.30
C LEU A 57 5.76 -14.85 2.74
N GLU A 58 6.11 -13.87 3.57
CA GLU A 58 7.43 -13.78 4.20
C GLU A 58 7.54 -14.76 5.38
N GLU A 59 6.51 -14.83 6.24
CA GLU A 59 6.46 -15.80 7.35
C GLU A 59 6.57 -17.26 6.86
N GLU A 60 5.87 -17.64 5.78
CA GLU A 60 5.98 -18.99 5.20
C GLU A 60 7.39 -19.31 4.67
N LYS A 61 8.12 -18.31 4.16
CA LYS A 61 9.51 -18.50 3.72
C LYS A 61 10.47 -18.59 4.89
N ASP A 62 10.23 -17.83 5.95
CA ASP A 62 11.02 -17.89 7.18
C ASP A 62 10.87 -19.26 7.87
N LEU A 63 9.68 -19.86 7.85
CA LEU A 63 9.46 -21.23 8.35
C LEU A 63 10.32 -22.27 7.61
N MET A 64 10.66 -22.04 6.34
CA MET A 64 11.53 -22.93 5.56
C MET A 64 13.04 -22.70 5.81
N VAL A 65 13.45 -21.56 6.38
CA VAL A 65 14.88 -21.19 6.54
C VAL A 65 15.20 -20.90 8.01
N HIS A 66 15.63 -21.93 8.74
CA HIS A 66 15.95 -21.88 10.18
C HIS A 66 17.25 -21.11 10.52
N LYS A 67 17.29 -19.78 10.36
CA LYS A 67 18.37 -18.93 10.90
C LYS A 67 17.83 -17.62 11.50
N GLU A 68 17.74 -17.57 12.83
CA GLU A 68 17.23 -16.44 13.63
C GLU A 68 17.95 -15.10 13.39
N THR A 69 19.21 -15.11 12.98
CA THR A 69 19.98 -13.87 12.70
C THR A 69 19.65 -13.25 11.33
N PHE A 70 19.02 -14.01 10.42
CA PHE A 70 18.59 -13.52 9.11
C PHE A 70 17.26 -12.74 9.21
N LEU A 71 16.42 -13.10 10.19
CA LEU A 71 15.09 -12.52 10.46
C LEU A 71 15.08 -11.00 10.65
N ILE A 72 16.03 -10.44 11.41
CA ILE A 72 16.06 -8.97 11.66
C ILE A 72 16.45 -8.19 10.39
N LYS A 73 17.24 -8.80 9.50
CA LYS A 73 17.71 -8.14 8.27
C LYS A 73 16.64 -8.17 7.18
N GLU A 74 15.88 -9.25 7.05
CA GLU A 74 14.76 -9.36 6.12
C GLU A 74 13.54 -8.55 6.56
N HIS A 75 13.26 -8.42 7.86
CA HIS A 75 12.23 -7.48 8.34
C HIS A 75 12.47 -6.03 7.90
N GLY A 76 13.74 -5.62 7.77
CA GLY A 76 14.09 -4.30 7.23
C GLY A 76 13.72 -4.12 5.75
N LYS A 77 13.72 -5.20 4.96
CA LYS A 77 13.34 -5.21 3.54
C LYS A 77 11.82 -5.08 3.38
N ALA A 78 11.05 -5.76 4.23
CA ALA A 78 9.60 -5.61 4.33
C ALA A 78 9.19 -4.18 4.74
N LEU A 79 9.89 -3.59 5.72
CA LEU A 79 9.66 -2.21 6.14
C LEU A 79 9.95 -1.22 5.00
N SER A 80 11.03 -1.45 4.25
CA SER A 80 11.34 -0.65 3.06
C SER A 80 10.21 -0.73 2.02
N MET A 81 9.65 -1.91 1.77
CA MET A 81 8.49 -2.06 0.88
C MET A 81 7.28 -1.22 1.34
N PHE A 82 6.97 -1.22 2.64
CA PHE A 82 5.86 -0.40 3.17
C PHE A 82 6.15 1.10 3.11
N LEU A 83 7.41 1.52 3.30
CA LEU A 83 7.81 2.91 3.12
C LEU A 83 7.63 3.37 1.67
N PHE A 84 8.04 2.55 0.68
CA PHE A 84 7.83 2.85 -0.73
C PHE A 84 6.35 2.90 -1.12
N LEU A 85 5.54 1.98 -0.61
CA LEU A 85 4.08 1.98 -0.77
C LEU A 85 3.46 3.28 -0.23
N PHE A 86 3.89 3.70 0.97
CA PHE A 86 3.44 4.93 1.61
C PHE A 86 3.82 6.18 0.82
N ILE A 87 5.06 6.26 0.32
CA ILE A 87 5.52 7.38 -0.51
C ILE A 87 4.73 7.47 -1.82
N GLY A 88 4.42 6.33 -2.46
CA GLY A 88 3.58 6.29 -3.66
C GLY A 88 2.17 6.84 -3.44
N MET A 89 1.58 6.53 -2.28
CA MET A 89 0.29 7.11 -1.89
C MET A 89 0.39 8.62 -1.60
N LEU A 90 1.43 9.06 -0.88
CA LEU A 90 1.63 10.48 -0.59
C LEU A 90 1.73 11.32 -1.87
N ILE A 91 2.52 10.87 -2.86
CA ILE A 91 2.66 11.59 -4.13
C ILE A 91 1.33 11.67 -4.87
N SER A 92 0.58 10.56 -4.92
CA SER A 92 -0.75 10.54 -5.54
C SER A 92 -1.69 11.54 -4.86
N TYR A 93 -1.79 11.53 -3.53
CA TYR A 93 -2.60 12.50 -2.80
C TYR A 93 -2.12 13.94 -3.01
N SER A 94 -0.82 14.22 -2.97
CA SER A 94 -0.30 15.57 -3.24
C SER A 94 -0.60 16.05 -4.66
N PHE A 95 -0.60 15.16 -5.65
CA PHE A 95 -0.86 15.51 -7.04
C PHE A 95 -2.34 15.78 -7.32
N TRP A 96 -3.25 14.99 -6.72
CA TRP A 96 -4.70 15.09 -6.97
C TRP A 96 -5.43 16.07 -6.06
N PHE A 97 -4.85 16.43 -4.90
CA PHE A 97 -5.47 17.33 -3.91
C PHE A 97 -4.89 18.76 -3.94
N THR A 98 -4.05 19.09 -4.94
CA THR A 98 -3.64 20.46 -5.28
C THR A 98 -4.62 21.07 -6.26
#